data_AF-A0A6A3J0I5-F1
#
_entry.id   AF-A0A6A3J0I5-F1
#
_cell.length_a   1.000
_cell.length_b   1.000
_cell.length_c   1.000
_cell.angle_alpha   90.00
_cell.angle_beta   90.00
_cell.angle_gamma   90.00
#
_symmetry.space_group_name_H-M   'P 1'
#
loop_
_entity.id
_entity.type
_entity.pdbx_description
1 polymer ?
#
loop_
_entity_poly.entity_id
_entity_poly.type
_entity_poly.pdbx_seq_one_letter_code
_entity_poly.pdbx_strand_id
1 'polypeptide(L)'
;MPDNRNKVLTTATVNPNVVKAEYAVRGALVLRSVQYSDRLARGDKSLSFDKVIPCNIGNPQVLKQEPIEFHRQVLALVNVPGLVDQPEV
;
A
#
# COMPACT_ATOMS: atom_id res chain seq x y z
N MET A 1 38.00 -25.34 -5.77
CA MET A 1 36.53 -25.29 -5.55
C MET A 1 36.03 -23.96 -6.08
N PRO A 2 35.07 -23.91 -7.02
CA PRO A 2 34.52 -22.64 -7.48
C PRO A 2 33.74 -21.97 -6.34
N ASP A 3 33.96 -20.67 -6.17
CA ASP A 3 33.39 -19.86 -5.10
C ASP A 3 31.86 -19.75 -5.25
N ASN A 4 31.12 -20.41 -4.37
CA ASN A 4 29.66 -20.50 -4.40
C ASN A 4 28.98 -19.24 -3.81
N ARG A 5 29.75 -18.21 -3.45
CA ARG A 5 29.25 -16.95 -2.85
C ARG A 5 28.37 -16.10 -3.79
N ASN A 6 28.43 -16.34 -5.10
CA ASN A 6 27.65 -15.58 -6.10
C ASN A 6 26.19 -16.05 -6.28
N LYS A 7 25.71 -17.07 -5.55
CA LYS A 7 24.33 -17.60 -5.71
C LYS A 7 23.34 -17.15 -4.64
N VAL A 8 23.77 -16.36 -3.65
CA VAL A 8 22.89 -15.87 -2.58
C VAL A 8 22.56 -14.40 -2.85
N LEU A 9 21.27 -14.07 -2.82
CA LEU A 9 20.81 -12.69 -2.92
C LEU A 9 21.14 -11.95 -1.63
N THR A 10 21.94 -10.90 -1.74
CA THR A 10 22.37 -10.01 -0.66
C THR A 10 22.36 -8.58 -1.21
N THR A 11 22.47 -7.57 -0.34
CA THR A 11 22.62 -6.18 -0.77
C THR A 11 23.88 -5.96 -1.61
N ALA A 12 24.92 -6.80 -1.46
CA ALA A 12 26.14 -6.74 -2.25
C ALA A 12 26.02 -7.44 -3.62
N THR A 13 25.08 -8.38 -3.78
CA THR A 13 24.91 -9.16 -5.02
C THR A 13 23.72 -8.70 -5.88
N VAL A 14 22.82 -7.88 -5.33
CA VAL A 14 21.73 -7.26 -6.09
C VAL A 14 22.23 -6.08 -6.95
N ASN A 15 21.53 -5.77 -8.03
CA ASN A 15 21.88 -4.67 -8.93
C ASN A 15 22.08 -3.36 -8.13
N PRO A 16 23.25 -2.69 -8.23
CA PRO A 16 23.54 -1.48 -7.46
C PRO A 16 22.58 -0.32 -7.76
N ASN A 17 21.94 -0.30 -8.93
CA ASN A 17 20.92 0.70 -9.26
C ASN A 17 19.64 0.52 -8.43
N VAL A 18 19.30 -0.70 -8.03
CA VAL A 18 18.16 -0.97 -7.13
C VAL A 18 18.49 -0.47 -5.72
N VAL A 19 19.73 -0.67 -5.26
CA VAL A 19 20.19 -0.19 -3.95
C VAL A 19 20.17 1.35 -3.88
N LYS A 20 20.52 2.02 -4.99
CA LYS A 20 20.53 3.49 -5.09
C LYS A 20 19.17 4.09 -5.39
N ALA A 21 18.19 3.30 -5.81
CA ALA A 21 16.88 3.82 -6.19
C ALA A 21 16.10 4.26 -4.94
N GLU A 22 15.59 5.49 -4.97
CA GLU A 22 14.78 6.05 -3.89
C GLU A 22 13.35 6.32 -4.36
N TYR A 23 12.38 5.99 -3.52
CA TYR A 23 10.97 6.28 -3.75
C TYR A 23 10.35 6.93 -2.52
N ALA A 24 10.52 8.25 -2.41
CA ALA A 24 10.16 9.03 -1.23
C ALA A 24 8.68 8.92 -0.83
N VAL A 25 7.77 8.76 -1.80
CA VAL A 25 6.32 8.65 -1.57
C VAL A 25 5.96 7.46 -0.66
N ARG A 26 6.80 6.41 -0.64
CA ARG A 26 6.71 5.25 0.26
C ARG A 26 8.02 5.01 1.03
N GLY A 27 8.74 6.09 1.33
CA GLY A 27 10.03 6.03 2.00
C GLY A 27 9.94 5.96 3.53
N ALA A 28 11.01 6.39 4.20
CA ALA A 28 11.19 6.27 5.65
C ALA A 28 10.07 6.91 6.48
N LEU A 29 9.53 8.06 6.05
CA LEU A 29 8.44 8.73 6.76
C LEU A 29 7.17 7.89 6.81
N VAL A 30 6.85 7.17 5.73
CA VAL A 30 5.69 6.27 5.68
C VAL A 30 5.92 5.04 6.55
N LEU A 31 7.13 4.47 6.54
CA LEU A 31 7.46 3.37 7.45
C LEU A 31 7.33 3.77 8.92
N ARG A 32 7.74 4.99 9.27
CA ARG A 32 7.58 5.54 10.62
C ARG A 32 6.11 5.78 10.97
N SER A 33 5.31 6.27 10.03
CA SER A 33 3.88 6.51 10.23
C SER A 33 3.11 5.21 10.49
N VAL A 34 3.48 4.11 9.82
CA VAL A 34 2.97 2.75 10.09
C VAL A 34 3.34 2.30 11.51
N GLN A 35 4.61 2.44 11.91
CA GLN A 35 5.04 2.10 13.27
C GLN A 35 4.23 2.83 14.36
N TYR A 36 3.96 4.12 14.17
CA TYR A 36 3.12 4.88 15.09
C TYR A 36 1.67 4.41 15.07
N SER A 37 1.12 4.10 13.90
CA SER A 37 -0.24 3.55 13.78
C SER A 37 -0.38 2.23 14.53
N ASP A 38 0.61 1.33 14.42
CA ASP A 38 0.64 0.05 15.14
C ASP A 38 0.81 0.22 16.66
N ARG A 39 1.54 1.25 17.09
CA ARG A 39 1.66 1.60 18.52
C ARG A 39 0.34 2.10 19.08
N LEU A 40 -0.32 3.03 18.37
CA LEU A 40 -1.63 3.55 18.75
C LEU A 40 -2.69 2.45 18.80
N ALA A 41 -2.68 1.53 17.82
CA ALA A 41 -3.58 0.38 17.79
C ALA A 41 -3.37 -0.59 18.97
N ARG A 42 -2.15 -0.67 19.53
CA ARG A 42 -1.83 -1.42 20.75
C ARG A 42 -2.10 -0.64 22.04
N GLY A 43 -2.71 0.54 21.95
CA GLY A 43 -3.11 1.34 23.09
C GLY A 43 -2.00 2.24 23.66
N ASP A 44 -0.92 2.47 22.92
CA ASP A 44 0.14 3.39 23.36
C ASP A 44 -0.41 4.81 23.56
N LYS A 45 -0.26 5.33 24.78
CA LYS A 45 -0.68 6.69 25.18
C LYS A 45 0.50 7.67 25.32
N SER A 46 1.72 7.24 24.99
CA SER A 46 2.92 8.08 25.09
C SER A 46 3.06 9.07 23.92
N LEU A 47 2.30 8.89 22.85
CA LEU A 47 2.31 9.76 21.68
C LEU A 47 1.41 10.98 21.93
N SER A 48 1.81 12.15 21.44
CA SER A 48 1.04 13.40 21.59
C SER A 48 -0.16 13.51 20.64
N PHE A 49 -0.58 12.39 20.04
CA PHE A 49 -1.66 12.27 19.07
C PHE A 49 -2.28 10.87 19.20
N ASP A 50 -3.53 10.72 18.77
CA ASP A 50 -4.31 9.48 18.86
C ASP A 50 -4.50 8.79 17.49
N LYS A 51 -4.17 9.49 16.40
CA LYS A 51 -4.30 9.00 15.03
C LYS A 51 -3.21 9.54 14.12
N VAL A 52 -2.85 8.74 13.11
CA VAL A 52 -2.03 9.16 11.97
C VAL A 52 -2.92 9.33 10.74
N ILE A 53 -2.80 10.46 10.04
CA ILE A 53 -3.53 10.73 8.80
C ILE A 53 -2.55 10.72 7.62
N PRO A 54 -2.71 9.80 6.64
CA PRO A 54 -1.80 9.72 5.51
C PRO A 54 -2.09 10.83 4.49
N CYS A 55 -1.27 11.88 4.50
CA CYS A 55 -1.30 12.97 3.50
C CYS A 55 -0.10 12.90 2.53
N ASN A 56 0.55 11.74 2.42
CA ASN A 56 1.79 11.55 1.66
C ASN A 56 1.56 11.09 0.20
N ILE A 57 0.38 10.59 -0.13
CA ILE A 57 0.02 10.11 -1.46
C ILE A 57 -1.39 10.57 -1.82
N GLY A 58 -1.61 10.89 -3.10
CA GLY A 58 -2.94 11.18 -3.64
C GLY A 58 -3.80 9.93 -3.67
N ASN A 59 -4.33 9.51 -2.52
CA ASN A 59 -5.30 8.43 -2.39
C ASN A 59 -6.56 8.93 -1.69
N PRO A 60 -7.48 9.58 -2.44
CA PRO A 60 -8.68 10.16 -1.87
C PRO A 60 -9.62 9.14 -1.20
N GLN A 61 -9.65 7.89 -1.68
CA GLN A 61 -10.53 6.86 -1.11
C GLN A 61 -10.10 6.47 0.31
N VAL A 62 -8.80 6.47 0.62
CA VAL A 62 -8.29 6.31 2.00
C VAL A 62 -8.76 7.46 2.90
N LEU A 63 -9.00 8.63 2.32
CA LEU A 63 -9.57 9.80 3.00
C LEU A 63 -11.11 9.87 2.87
N LYS A 64 -11.77 8.75 2.59
CA LYS A 64 -13.23 8.58 2.53
C LYS A 64 -13.92 9.28 1.36
N GLN A 65 -13.23 9.54 0.25
CA GLN A 65 -13.93 9.87 -0.99
C GLN A 65 -14.79 8.67 -1.41
N GLU A 66 -16.09 8.89 -1.63
CA GLU A 66 -16.97 7.84 -2.14
C GLU A 66 -16.61 7.47 -3.59
N PRO A 67 -16.59 6.17 -3.96
CA PRO A 67 -16.43 5.76 -5.34
C PRO A 67 -17.60 6.24 -6.20
N ILE A 68 -17.33 6.60 -7.45
CA ILE A 68 -18.37 6.94 -8.41
C ILE A 68 -19.18 5.68 -8.74
N GLU A 69 -20.48 5.74 -8.51
CA GLU A 69 -21.40 4.60 -8.62
C GLU A 69 -21.40 3.98 -10.02
N PHE A 70 -21.53 4.79 -11.07
CA PHE A 70 -21.57 4.30 -12.45
C PHE A 70 -20.36 3.43 -12.80
N HIS A 71 -19.15 3.84 -12.41
CA HIS A 71 -17.95 3.05 -12.64
C HIS A 71 -17.98 1.73 -11.88
N ARG A 72 -18.52 1.72 -10.66
CA ARG A 72 -18.65 0.52 -9.82
C ARG A 72 -19.66 -0.46 -10.42
N GLN A 73 -20.79 0.03 -10.92
CA GLN A 73 -21.82 -0.77 -11.59
C GLN A 73 -21.27 -1.42 -12.88
N VAL A 74 -20.61 -0.64 -13.74
CA VAL A 74 -20.01 -1.18 -14.98
C VAL A 74 -18.94 -2.21 -14.66
N LEU A 75 -18.05 -1.95 -13.70
CA LEU A 75 -17.04 -2.92 -13.27
C LEU A 75 -17.67 -4.19 -12.70
N ALA A 76 -18.80 -4.09 -11.98
CA ALA A 76 -19.52 -5.25 -11.48
C ALA A 76 -20.03 -6.13 -12.61
N LEU A 77 -20.67 -5.54 -13.63
CA LEU A 77 -21.17 -6.26 -14.81
C LEU A 77 -20.04 -6.93 -15.61
N VAL A 78 -18.89 -6.27 -15.76
CA VAL A 78 -17.74 -6.87 -16.48
C VAL A 78 -17.11 -8.02 -15.69
N ASN A 79 -17.02 -7.91 -14.36
CA ASN A 79 -16.45 -8.96 -13.52
C ASN A 79 -17.41 -10.14 -13.28
N VAL A 80 -18.72 -9.89 -13.37
CA VAL A 80 -19.78 -10.89 -13.19
C VAL A 80 -20.80 -10.76 -14.33
N PRO A 81 -20.47 -11.22 -15.56
CA PRO A 81 -21.29 -10.98 -16.75
C PRO A 81 -22.74 -11.44 -16.64
N GLY A 82 -23.01 -12.53 -15.92
CA GLY A 82 -24.36 -13.05 -15.72
C GLY A 82 -25.32 -12.10 -14.97
N LEU A 83 -24.82 -11.04 -14.33
CA LEU A 83 -25.67 -10.01 -13.73
C LEU A 83 -26.43 -9.19 -14.77
N VAL A 84 -25.92 -9.09 -16.00
CA VAL A 84 -26.60 -8.33 -17.07
C VAL A 84 -27.97 -8.92 -17.42
N ASP A 85 -28.14 -10.23 -17.23
CA ASP A 85 -29.35 -10.97 -17.56
C ASP A 85 -30.29 -11.13 -16.35
N GLN A 86 -29.97 -10.51 -15.21
CA GLN A 86 -30.73 -10.63 -13.95
C GLN A 86 -31.27 -9.26 -13.50
N PRO A 87 -32.35 -8.75 -14.14
CA PRO A 87 -32.89 -7.41 -13.86
C PRO A 87 -33.58 -7.28 -12.48
N GLU A 88 -33.78 -8.39 -11.76
CA GLU A 88 -34.47 -8.44 -10.46
C GLU A 88 -33.49 -8.58 -9.27
N VAL A 89 -32.18 -8.67 -9.53
CA VAL A 89 -31.11 -8.70 -8.52
C VAL A 89 -30.44 -7.34 -8.40
#